data_AF-A0A7J9K956-F1
#
_entry.id   AF-A0A7J9K956-F1
#
_cell.length_a   1.000
_cell.length_b   1.000
_cell.length_c   1.000
_cell.angle_alpha   90.00
_cell.angle_beta   90.00
_cell.angle_gamma   90.00
#
_symmetry.space_group_name_H-M   'P 1'
#
loop_
_entity.id
_entity.type
_entity.pdbx_description
1 polymer ?
#
loop_
_entity_poly.entity_id
_entity_poly.type
_entity_poly.pdbx_seq_one_letter_code
_entity_poly.pdbx_strand_id
1 'polypeptide(L)'
;IPNTLNVISNFPFLVIGVIGLVLCFYKNYFKFSLQGELWGWTCFFIGVAAVGVGSSYYHLDPNDARLVWDRLPMTIAFTSIMAIFIIERIDEQKGTISIIPLLLAGVVTFYLLAKVEEAEDKVIYKWTHHIVSGHTLKHLCAAMVPVFLTLMLAKRTTETN
;
A
#
# COMPACT_ATOMS: atom_id res chain seq x y z
N ILE A 1 10.58 15.77 -19.40
CA ILE A 1 9.45 14.80 -19.38
C ILE A 1 8.41 15.37 -18.40
N PRO A 2 7.19 15.73 -18.83
CA PRO A 2 6.14 16.14 -17.89
C PRO A 2 5.93 15.01 -16.85
N ASN A 3 5.70 15.34 -15.58
CA ASN A 3 5.51 14.40 -14.45
C ASN A 3 6.72 13.60 -13.94
N THR A 4 7.97 13.95 -14.33
CA THR A 4 9.19 13.26 -13.82
C THR A 4 9.26 13.19 -12.30
N LEU A 5 8.86 14.28 -11.61
CA LEU A 5 8.88 14.35 -10.15
C LEU A 5 7.89 13.36 -9.50
N ASN A 6 6.74 13.09 -10.14
CA ASN A 6 5.74 12.14 -9.64
C ASN A 6 6.23 10.70 -9.76
N VAL A 7 6.91 10.38 -10.87
CA VAL A 7 7.54 9.06 -11.06
C VAL A 7 8.65 8.84 -10.03
N ILE A 8 9.48 9.85 -9.77
CA ILE A 8 10.55 9.77 -8.76
C ILE A 8 9.95 9.61 -7.35
N SER A 9 8.85 10.31 -7.04
CA SER A 9 8.19 10.17 -5.72
C SER A 9 7.62 8.78 -5.44
N ASN A 10 7.48 7.92 -6.46
CA ASN A 10 7.03 6.55 -6.34
C ASN A 10 8.16 5.54 -6.07
N PHE A 11 9.41 5.94 -6.31
CA PHE A 11 10.58 5.10 -6.09
C PHE A 11 10.72 4.59 -4.64
N PRO A 12 10.45 5.39 -3.58
CA PRO A 12 10.47 4.91 -2.21
C PRO A 12 9.54 3.71 -1.96
N PHE A 13 8.31 3.71 -2.51
CA PHE A 13 7.39 2.58 -2.37
C PHE A 13 7.98 1.29 -2.94
N LEU A 14 8.60 1.36 -4.12
CA LEU A 14 9.23 0.20 -4.75
C LEU A 14 10.39 -0.33 -3.89
N VAL A 15 11.26 0.56 -3.39
CA VAL A 15 12.39 0.18 -2.54
C VAL A 15 11.91 -0.47 -1.24
N ILE A 16 10.95 0.15 -0.54
CA ILE A 16 10.42 -0.36 0.73
C ILE A 16 9.70 -1.69 0.52
N GLY A 17 8.88 -1.80 -0.52
CA GLY A 17 8.17 -3.03 -0.86
C GLY A 17 9.13 -4.19 -1.12
N VAL A 18 10.19 -3.98 -1.90
CA VAL A 18 11.19 -5.02 -2.18
C VAL A 18 12.00 -5.38 -0.92
N ILE A 19 12.47 -4.39 -0.16
CA ILE A 19 13.24 -4.65 1.08
C ILE A 19 12.38 -5.42 2.08
N GLY A 20 11.14 -4.98 2.32
CA GLY A 20 10.21 -5.65 3.23
C GLY A 20 9.91 -7.08 2.79
N LEU A 21 9.70 -7.30 1.49
CA LEU A 21 9.47 -8.63 0.94
C LEU A 21 10.68 -9.56 1.16
N VAL A 22 11.90 -9.08 0.89
CA VAL A 22 13.13 -9.85 1.14
C VAL A 22 13.26 -10.19 2.63
N LEU A 23 13.00 -9.23 3.52
CA LEU A 23 13.08 -9.41 4.96
C LEU A 23 12.02 -10.39 5.51
N CYS A 24 10.83 -10.48 4.89
CA CYS A 24 9.82 -11.47 5.25
C CYS A 24 10.34 -12.92 5.13
N PHE A 25 11.16 -13.19 4.12
CA PHE A 25 11.70 -14.54 3.87
C PHE A 25 13.13 -14.74 4.38
N TYR A 26 13.82 -13.67 4.78
CA TYR A 26 15.19 -13.76 5.24
C TYR A 26 15.27 -14.18 6.72
N LYS A 27 15.69 -15.43 6.96
CA LYS A 27 16.03 -15.98 8.30
C LYS A 27 15.02 -15.66 9.41
N ASN A 28 13.73 -15.60 9.07
CA ASN A 28 12.65 -15.17 9.97
C ASN A 28 12.95 -13.84 10.70
N TYR A 29 13.47 -12.84 9.98
CA TYR A 29 13.94 -11.57 10.55
C TYR A 29 12.85 -10.84 11.35
N PHE A 30 11.62 -10.83 10.84
CA PHE A 30 10.47 -10.22 11.52
C PHE A 30 9.85 -11.10 12.61
N LYS A 31 10.43 -12.28 12.87
CA LYS A 31 10.02 -13.22 13.93
C LYS A 31 8.53 -13.54 13.87
N PHE A 32 8.03 -13.89 12.68
CA PHE A 32 6.65 -14.30 12.51
C PHE A 32 6.40 -15.61 13.26
N SER A 33 5.34 -15.66 14.06
CA SER A 33 4.94 -16.85 14.83
C SER A 33 3.86 -17.66 14.13
N LEU A 34 3.03 -17.01 13.31
CA LEU A 34 1.89 -17.62 12.62
C LEU A 34 2.12 -17.59 11.11
N GLN A 35 1.68 -18.64 10.41
CA GLN A 35 1.83 -18.69 8.95
C GLN A 35 0.96 -17.63 8.27
N GLY A 36 -0.18 -17.28 8.86
CA GLY A 36 -1.03 -16.17 8.42
C GLY A 36 -0.36 -14.80 8.46
N GLU A 37 0.54 -14.54 9.44
CA GLU A 37 1.31 -13.30 9.49
C GLU A 37 2.23 -13.18 8.27
N LEU A 38 2.96 -14.25 7.93
CA LEU A 38 3.87 -14.27 6.78
C LEU A 38 3.12 -13.98 5.47
N TRP A 39 1.98 -14.64 5.24
CA TRP A 39 1.17 -14.42 4.04
C TRP A 39 0.61 -12.99 3.99
N GLY A 40 0.08 -12.48 5.10
CA GLY A 40 -0.44 -11.12 5.18
C GLY A 40 0.64 -10.06 4.90
N TRP A 41 1.81 -10.19 5.50
CA TRP A 41 2.93 -9.26 5.30
C TRP A 41 3.52 -9.37 3.89
N THR A 42 3.56 -10.57 3.32
CA THR A 42 3.96 -10.80 1.92
C THR A 42 3.02 -10.06 0.96
N CYS A 43 1.71 -10.23 1.10
CA CYS A 43 0.71 -9.53 0.30
C CYS A 43 0.80 -8.00 0.47
N PHE A 44 1.06 -7.53 1.69
CA PHE A 44 1.29 -6.12 1.96
C PHE A 44 2.49 -5.58 1.17
N PHE A 45 3.67 -6.20 1.29
CA PHE A 45 4.88 -5.70 0.64
C PHE A 45 4.84 -5.84 -0.89
N ILE A 46 4.19 -6.86 -1.42
CA ILE A 46 3.90 -6.97 -2.86
C ILE A 46 3.00 -5.81 -3.30
N GLY A 47 1.92 -5.53 -2.55
CA GLY A 47 1.03 -4.40 -2.81
C GLY A 47 1.79 -3.06 -2.81
N VAL A 48 2.65 -2.83 -1.81
CA VAL A 48 3.49 -1.62 -1.69
C VAL A 48 4.45 -1.48 -2.88
N ALA A 49 5.14 -2.56 -3.29
CA ALA A 49 6.01 -2.51 -4.46
C ALA A 49 5.22 -2.22 -5.74
N ALA A 50 4.05 -2.85 -5.88
CA ALA A 50 3.16 -2.66 -7.01
C ALA A 50 2.53 -1.24 -7.04
N VAL A 51 2.33 -0.55 -5.92
CA VAL A 51 1.96 0.89 -5.89
C VAL A 51 3.02 1.70 -6.63
N GLY A 52 4.30 1.46 -6.35
CA GLY A 52 5.40 2.17 -6.99
C GLY A 52 5.39 2.02 -8.52
N VAL A 53 5.14 0.80 -9.01
CA VAL A 53 5.06 0.49 -10.45
C VAL A 53 3.78 1.04 -11.08
N GLY A 54 2.63 0.77 -10.48
CA GLY A 54 1.31 1.16 -10.98
C GLY A 54 1.14 2.67 -11.04
N SER A 55 1.60 3.38 -10.01
CA SER A 55 1.58 4.84 -9.97
C SER A 55 2.52 5.47 -10.99
N SER A 56 3.71 4.89 -11.18
CA SER A 56 4.62 5.31 -12.25
C SER A 56 3.99 5.12 -13.63
N TYR A 57 3.31 3.98 -13.86
CA TYR A 57 2.65 3.67 -15.13
C TYR A 57 1.48 4.63 -15.44
N TYR A 58 0.72 5.04 -14.43
CA TYR A 58 -0.34 6.05 -14.57
C TYR A 58 0.24 7.43 -14.91
N HIS A 59 1.27 7.89 -14.20
CA HIS A 59 1.82 9.24 -14.40
C HIS A 59 2.61 9.43 -15.70
N LEU A 60 3.11 8.33 -16.28
CA LEU A 60 3.78 8.35 -17.59
C LEU A 60 2.82 8.68 -18.74
N ASP A 61 1.57 8.23 -18.67
CA ASP A 61 0.53 8.54 -19.66
C ASP A 61 -0.85 8.36 -19.00
N PRO A 62 -1.40 9.45 -18.43
CA PRO A 62 -2.62 9.41 -17.63
C PRO A 62 -3.85 9.02 -18.45
N ASN A 63 -4.48 7.91 -18.08
CA ASN A 63 -5.75 7.43 -18.67
C ASN A 63 -6.57 6.73 -17.57
N ASP A 64 -7.90 6.79 -17.65
CA ASP A 64 -8.82 6.16 -16.70
C ASP A 64 -8.56 4.66 -16.52
N ALA A 65 -8.18 3.96 -17.59
CA ALA A 65 -7.80 2.56 -17.53
C ALA A 65 -6.51 2.30 -16.72
N ARG A 66 -5.60 3.30 -16.67
CA ARG A 66 -4.31 3.21 -15.95
C ARG A 66 -4.42 3.62 -14.50
N LEU A 67 -5.43 4.41 -14.16
CA LEU A 67 -5.76 4.79 -12.79
C LEU A 67 -6.13 3.57 -11.92
N VAL A 68 -6.70 2.53 -12.54
CA VAL A 68 -6.98 1.24 -11.88
C VAL A 68 -5.67 0.60 -11.38
N TRP A 69 -4.59 0.69 -12.18
CA TRP A 69 -3.29 0.11 -11.84
C TRP A 69 -2.54 0.88 -10.75
N ASP A 70 -2.84 2.15 -10.53
CA ASP A 70 -2.35 2.94 -9.38
C ASP A 70 -3.08 2.56 -8.07
N ARG A 71 -4.39 2.30 -8.16
CA ARG A 71 -5.27 2.14 -6.99
C ARG A 71 -5.38 0.69 -6.49
N LEU A 72 -5.39 -0.29 -7.39
CA LEU A 72 -5.47 -1.71 -7.02
C LEU A 72 -4.37 -2.13 -6.03
N PRO A 73 -3.08 -1.80 -6.27
CA PRO A 73 -2.01 -2.17 -5.35
C PRO A 73 -2.17 -1.57 -3.95
N MET A 74 -2.68 -0.33 -3.85
CA MET A 74 -2.91 0.34 -2.59
C MET A 74 -4.01 -0.35 -1.78
N THR A 75 -5.08 -0.79 -2.44
CA THR A 75 -6.15 -1.56 -1.79
C THR A 75 -5.63 -2.89 -1.26
N ILE A 76 -4.81 -3.61 -2.05
CA ILE A 76 -4.20 -4.88 -1.62
C ILE A 76 -3.33 -4.66 -0.37
N ALA A 77 -2.51 -3.60 -0.35
CA ALA A 77 -1.69 -3.27 0.81
C ALA A 77 -2.54 -2.99 2.05
N PHE A 78 -3.54 -2.12 1.96
CA PHE A 78 -4.37 -1.74 3.11
C PHE A 78 -5.16 -2.92 3.69
N THR A 79 -5.79 -3.70 2.82
CA THR A 79 -6.59 -4.87 3.21
C THR A 79 -5.73 -5.97 3.83
N SER A 80 -4.50 -6.15 3.35
CA SER A 80 -3.53 -7.08 3.94
C SER A 80 -3.17 -6.68 5.37
N ILE A 81 -2.94 -5.39 5.64
CA ILE A 81 -2.70 -4.91 7.01
C ILE A 81 -3.91 -5.19 7.92
N MET A 82 -5.13 -4.94 7.43
CA MET A 82 -6.33 -5.19 8.24
C MET A 82 -6.49 -6.68 8.57
N ALA A 83 -6.20 -7.57 7.63
CA ALA A 83 -6.18 -9.00 7.89
C ALA A 83 -5.12 -9.38 8.94
N ILE A 84 -3.91 -8.83 8.84
CA ILE A 84 -2.83 -9.06 9.83
C ILE A 84 -3.29 -8.63 11.23
N PHE A 85 -3.91 -7.46 11.37
CA PHE A 85 -4.43 -7.02 12.66
C PHE A 85 -5.47 -7.97 13.24
N ILE A 86 -6.34 -8.56 12.42
CA ILE A 86 -7.33 -9.55 12.87
C ILE A 86 -6.63 -10.85 13.29
N ILE A 87 -5.64 -11.31 12.53
CA ILE A 87 -4.84 -12.51 12.86
C ILE A 87 -4.11 -12.30 14.20
N GLU A 88 -3.49 -11.14 14.40
CA GLU A 88 -2.69 -10.85 15.61
C GLU A 88 -3.54 -10.52 16.85
N ARG A 89 -4.75 -9.97 16.70
CA ARG A 89 -5.55 -9.45 17.83
C ARG A 89 -6.79 -10.27 18.16
N ILE A 90 -7.29 -11.08 17.24
CA ILE A 90 -8.55 -11.80 17.42
C ILE A 90 -8.32 -13.31 17.44
N ASP A 91 -7.96 -13.90 16.29
CA ASP A 91 -7.80 -15.35 16.13
C ASP A 91 -7.24 -15.68 14.73
N GLU A 92 -6.34 -16.67 14.62
CA GLU A 92 -5.67 -17.03 13.36
C GLU A 92 -6.64 -17.53 12.28
N GLN A 93 -7.59 -18.41 12.63
CA GLN A 93 -8.54 -18.96 11.66
C GLN A 93 -9.55 -17.89 11.21
N LYS A 94 -10.10 -17.11 12.14
CA LYS A 94 -11.03 -16.03 11.80
C LYS A 94 -10.36 -14.92 11.00
N GLY A 95 -9.10 -14.61 11.31
CA GLY A 95 -8.28 -13.67 10.55
C GLY A 95 -8.08 -14.11 9.11
N THR A 96 -7.69 -15.37 8.90
CA THR A 96 -7.48 -15.92 7.55
C THR A 96 -8.75 -15.92 6.71
N ILE A 97 -9.89 -16.31 7.29
CA ILE A 97 -11.19 -16.32 6.60
C ILE A 97 -11.68 -14.89 6.29
N SER A 98 -11.34 -13.91 7.14
CA SER A 98 -11.75 -12.51 6.94
C SER A 98 -11.04 -11.81 5.78
N ILE A 99 -9.91 -12.35 5.27
CA ILE A 99 -9.11 -11.77 4.20
C ILE A 99 -9.97 -11.48 2.95
N ILE A 100 -10.75 -12.46 2.49
CA ILE A 100 -11.55 -12.35 1.26
C ILE A 100 -12.65 -11.28 1.38
N PRO A 101 -13.53 -11.29 2.40
CA PRO A 101 -14.55 -10.26 2.53
C PRO A 101 -13.97 -8.86 2.79
N LEU A 102 -12.87 -8.73 3.53
CA LEU A 102 -12.20 -7.43 3.69
C LEU A 102 -11.57 -6.94 2.38
N LEU A 103 -11.00 -7.83 1.56
CA LEU A 103 -10.50 -7.48 0.23
C LEU A 103 -11.62 -6.93 -0.64
N LEU A 104 -12.76 -7.62 -0.70
CA LEU A 104 -13.91 -7.19 -1.49
C LEU A 104 -14.49 -5.85 -0.99
N ALA A 105 -14.70 -5.72 0.32
CA ALA A 105 -15.17 -4.48 0.92
C ALA A 105 -14.18 -3.33 0.69
N GLY A 106 -12.88 -3.60 0.86
CA GLY A 106 -11.80 -2.67 0.58
C GLY A 106 -11.81 -2.19 -0.87
N VAL A 107 -11.91 -3.09 -1.85
CA VAL A 107 -11.98 -2.69 -3.28
C VAL A 107 -13.18 -1.76 -3.53
N VAL A 108 -14.35 -2.06 -2.97
CA VAL A 108 -15.54 -1.21 -3.15
C VAL A 108 -15.37 0.14 -2.47
N THR A 109 -14.95 0.16 -1.20
CA THR A 109 -14.78 1.40 -0.42
C THR A 109 -13.69 2.28 -1.03
N PHE A 110 -12.55 1.71 -1.42
CA PHE A 110 -11.48 2.46 -2.06
C PHE A 110 -11.87 2.93 -3.45
N TYR A 111 -12.63 2.16 -4.24
CA TYR A 111 -13.14 2.62 -5.53
C TYR A 111 -14.08 3.84 -5.39
N LEU A 112 -14.92 3.86 -4.36
CA LEU A 112 -15.80 5.00 -4.08
C LEU A 112 -15.01 6.22 -3.59
N LEU A 113 -14.09 6.06 -2.63
CA LEU A 113 -13.21 7.13 -2.17
C LEU A 113 -12.35 7.71 -3.30
N ALA A 114 -11.85 6.83 -4.16
CA ALA A 114 -11.08 7.16 -5.35
C ALA A 114 -11.87 8.04 -6.34
N LYS A 115 -13.17 7.80 -6.51
CA LYS A 115 -14.05 8.65 -7.31
C LYS A 115 -14.27 10.03 -6.67
N VAL A 116 -14.35 10.10 -5.34
CA VAL A 116 -14.49 11.36 -4.60
C VAL A 116 -13.20 12.19 -4.68
N GLU A 117 -12.04 11.57 -4.44
CA GLU A 117 -10.75 12.27 -4.54
C GLU A 117 -10.46 12.77 -5.96
N GLU A 118 -10.83 12.00 -6.99
CA GLU A 118 -10.66 12.42 -8.39
C GLU A 118 -11.55 13.63 -8.74
N ALA A 119 -12.72 13.74 -8.12
CA ALA A 119 -13.60 14.90 -8.30
C ALA A 119 -13.00 16.16 -7.67
N GLU A 120 -12.37 16.03 -6.50
CA GLU A 120 -11.74 17.12 -5.77
C GLU A 120 -10.40 17.56 -6.42
N ASP A 121 -9.59 16.62 -6.90
CA ASP A 121 -8.27 16.91 -7.49
C ASP A 121 -8.42 17.70 -8.81
N LYS A 122 -9.50 17.45 -9.59
CA LYS A 122 -9.82 18.24 -10.80
C LYS A 122 -10.12 19.71 -10.48
N VAL A 123 -10.71 20.00 -9.31
CA VAL A 123 -11.01 21.37 -8.86
C VAL A 123 -9.72 22.08 -8.43
N ILE A 124 -8.88 21.40 -7.64
CA ILE A 124 -7.61 21.95 -7.12
C ILE A 124 -6.58 22.15 -8.25
N TYR A 125 -6.47 21.21 -9.19
CA TYR A 125 -5.55 21.26 -10.33
C TYR A 125 -5.84 22.46 -11.26
N LYS A 126 -7.13 22.82 -11.40
CA LYS A 126 -7.58 23.98 -12.17
C LYS A 126 -7.32 25.30 -11.44
N TRP A 127 -7.37 25.30 -10.10
CA TRP A 127 -7.13 26.48 -9.27
C TRP A 127 -5.64 26.79 -9.05
N THR A 128 -4.77 25.78 -9.10
CA THR A 128 -3.33 25.90 -8.83
C THR A 128 -2.47 26.10 -10.09
N HIS A 129 -3.07 26.51 -11.21
CA HIS A 129 -2.37 26.79 -12.49
C HIS A 129 -1.47 25.64 -12.98
N HIS A 130 -1.85 24.37 -12.76
CA HIS A 130 -1.08 23.19 -13.13
C HIS A 130 0.28 23.01 -12.41
N ILE A 131 0.55 23.75 -11.33
CA ILE A 131 1.86 23.75 -10.67
C ILE A 131 1.97 22.66 -9.59
N VAL A 132 0.89 22.40 -8.85
CA VAL A 132 0.90 21.43 -7.73
C VAL A 132 -0.19 20.38 -7.95
N SER A 133 0.23 19.17 -8.29
CA SER A 133 -0.67 18.01 -8.27
C SER A 133 -0.78 17.51 -6.83
N GLY A 134 -1.98 17.56 -6.25
CA GLY A 134 -2.27 17.08 -4.89
C GLY A 134 -1.90 15.61 -4.67
N HIS A 135 -1.74 14.84 -5.75
CA HIS A 135 -1.25 13.46 -5.76
C HIS A 135 0.11 13.30 -5.08
N THR A 136 1.08 14.18 -5.34
CA THR A 136 2.47 13.99 -4.87
C THR A 136 2.56 13.98 -3.33
N LEU A 137 1.84 14.89 -2.67
CA LEU A 137 1.83 15.00 -1.22
C LEU A 137 1.08 13.81 -0.57
N LYS A 138 -0.01 13.36 -1.21
CA LYS A 138 -0.74 12.15 -0.77
C LYS A 138 0.13 10.91 -0.88
N HIS A 139 0.87 10.73 -1.98
CA HIS A 139 1.79 9.61 -2.14
C HIS A 139 2.93 9.65 -1.11
N LEU A 140 3.52 10.81 -0.84
CA LEU A 140 4.55 10.94 0.20
C LEU A 140 4.04 10.58 1.60
N CYS A 141 2.86 11.08 1.98
CA CYS A 141 2.23 10.73 3.27
C CYS A 141 1.86 9.24 3.33
N ALA A 142 1.34 8.68 2.23
CA ALA A 142 1.00 7.27 2.14
C ALA A 142 2.25 6.36 2.19
N ALA A 143 3.41 6.83 1.69
CA ALA A 143 4.69 6.11 1.75
C ALA A 143 5.24 5.99 3.17
N MET A 144 4.86 6.89 4.08
CA MET A 144 5.31 6.81 5.48
C MET A 144 4.71 5.60 6.20
N VAL A 145 3.50 5.19 5.84
CA VAL A 145 2.81 4.04 6.46
C VAL A 145 3.62 2.74 6.35
N PRO A 146 4.03 2.26 5.15
CA PRO A 146 4.86 1.06 5.04
C PRO A 146 6.23 1.21 5.70
N VAL A 147 6.85 2.41 5.73
CA VAL A 147 8.11 2.64 6.46
C VAL A 147 7.93 2.36 7.95
N PHE A 148 6.93 2.99 8.58
CA PHE A 148 6.70 2.82 10.01
C PHE A 148 6.36 1.38 10.36
N LEU A 149 5.53 0.71 9.55
CA LEU A 149 5.19 -0.70 9.76
C LEU A 149 6.41 -1.62 9.62
N THR A 150 7.27 -1.38 8.64
CA THR A 150 8.52 -2.14 8.47
C THR A 150 9.45 -1.95 9.67
N LEU A 151 9.58 -0.71 10.18
CA LEU A 151 10.40 -0.41 11.36
C LEU A 151 9.81 -1.00 12.65
N MET A 152 8.48 -0.96 12.81
CA MET A 152 7.79 -1.61 13.92
C MET A 152 8.09 -3.12 13.93
N LEU A 153 7.96 -3.78 12.77
CA LEU A 153 8.27 -5.20 12.63
C LEU A 153 9.74 -5.50 12.92
N ALA A 154 10.65 -4.68 12.39
CA ALA A 154 12.08 -4.85 12.64
C ALA A 154 12.45 -4.72 14.13
N LYS A 155 11.67 -3.95 14.90
CA LYS A 155 11.83 -3.78 16.36
C LYS A 155 11.01 -4.76 17.18
N ARG A 156 10.26 -5.69 16.57
CA ARG A 156 9.44 -6.68 17.28
C ARG A 156 10.31 -7.56 18.19
N THR A 157 10.04 -7.46 19.50
CA THR A 157 10.50 -8.43 20.50
C THR A 157 9.37 -9.42 20.75
N THR A 158 9.59 -10.67 20.38
CA THR A 158 8.75 -11.79 20.80
C THR A 158 9.15 -12.12 22.24
N GLU A 159 8.31 -11.78 23.21
CA GLU A 159 8.42 -12.38 24.54
C GLU A 159 8.09 -13.87 24.37
N THR A 160 9.12 -14.71 24.40
CA THR A 160 8.97 -16.14 24.56
C THR A 160 8.49 -16.39 25.98
N ASN A 161 7.18 -16.57 26.16
CA ASN A 161 6.62 -17.23 27.34
C ASN A 161 6.69 -18.74 27.16
#